data_AF-A0A924V0E9-F1
#
_entry.id   AF-A0A924V0E9-F1
#
_cell.length_a   1.000
_cell.length_b   1.000
_cell.length_c   1.000
_cell.angle_alpha   90.00
_cell.angle_beta   90.00
_cell.angle_gamma   90.00
#
_symmetry.space_group_name_H-M   'P 1'
#
loop_
_entity.id
_entity.type
_entity.pdbx_description
1 polymer ?
#
loop_
_entity_poly.entity_id
_entity_poly.type
_entity_poly.pdbx_seq_one_letter_code
_entity_poly.pdbx_strand_id
1 'polypeptide(L)'
;CKHPNWIMGQKISVDSATLMNKGLELIEACHLFDLPAERVTVVVHPQSIIHSLVQYVDGSTLAQMGNPDMCTPIAHALAWPKRINSGVAPLDLFQVATLNFEKPDEVRFPCLRLAREAMQEGGTTPAVLNAANEVAVAAFLAKTIRFCDIPSIIQAVITQLPMIAARDLATILHYDAAARKIAHKIVHKTL
;
A
#
# COMPACT_ATOMS: atom_id res chain seq x y z
N CYS A 1 3.56 16.81 -6.55
CA CYS A 1 2.54 16.09 -5.77
C CYS A 1 2.48 16.70 -4.36
N LYS A 2 1.30 16.97 -3.81
CA LYS A 2 1.11 17.45 -2.44
C LYS A 2 0.27 16.40 -1.70
N HIS A 3 0.85 15.69 -0.74
CA HIS A 3 0.10 14.79 0.15
C HIS A 3 -0.33 15.60 1.39
N PRO A 4 -1.58 15.46 1.88
CA PRO A 4 -2.10 16.31 2.95
C PRO A 4 -1.36 16.16 4.28
N ASN A 5 -0.86 14.94 4.58
CA ASN A 5 -0.38 14.60 5.94
C ASN A 5 1.10 14.17 6.02
N TRP A 6 1.79 13.94 4.89
CA TRP A 6 3.11 13.32 4.89
C TRP A 6 4.02 13.93 3.82
N ILE A 7 5.31 14.14 4.12
CA ILE A 7 6.31 14.55 3.14
C ILE A 7 6.99 13.29 2.61
N MET A 8 6.73 12.95 1.35
CA MET A 8 7.14 11.67 0.75
C MET A 8 7.68 11.87 -0.67
N GLY A 9 8.44 10.88 -1.17
CA GLY A 9 8.91 10.85 -2.55
C GLY A 9 7.76 10.87 -3.57
N GLN A 10 8.05 11.24 -4.82
CA GLN A 10 7.03 11.41 -5.86
C GLN A 10 6.22 10.13 -6.13
N LYS A 11 6.87 8.97 -6.16
CA LYS A 11 6.23 7.65 -6.35
C LYS A 11 5.20 7.37 -5.25
N ILE A 12 5.63 7.47 -3.99
CA ILE A 12 4.76 7.22 -2.83
C ILE A 12 3.57 8.20 -2.85
N SER A 13 3.79 9.46 -3.24
CA SER A 13 2.68 10.42 -3.36
C SER A 13 1.63 10.01 -4.41
N VAL A 14 2.05 9.40 -5.52
CA VAL A 14 1.13 8.85 -6.53
C VAL A 14 0.44 7.60 -6.01
N ASP A 15 1.16 6.72 -5.33
CA ASP A 15 0.60 5.50 -4.73
C ASP A 15 -0.43 5.82 -3.64
N SER A 16 -0.21 6.84 -2.82
CA SER A 16 -1.21 7.30 -1.85
C SER A 16 -2.45 7.84 -2.56
N ALA A 17 -2.28 8.57 -3.66
CA ALA A 17 -3.41 9.12 -4.42
C ALA A 17 -4.25 8.03 -5.14
N THR A 18 -3.63 6.92 -5.55
CA THR A 18 -4.32 5.78 -6.18
C THR A 18 -4.85 4.76 -5.17
N LEU A 19 -4.53 4.92 -3.88
CA LEU A 19 -4.62 3.89 -2.83
C LEU A 19 -3.76 2.64 -3.06
N MET A 20 -2.84 2.65 -4.04
CA MET A 20 -1.89 1.56 -4.20
C MET A 20 -0.95 1.43 -2.99
N ASN A 21 -0.57 2.54 -2.36
CA ASN A 21 0.26 2.49 -1.13
C ASN A 21 -0.43 1.65 -0.05
N LYS A 22 -1.74 1.88 0.15
CA LYS A 22 -2.53 1.12 1.11
C LYS A 22 -2.76 -0.34 0.67
N GLY A 23 -2.81 -0.58 -0.63
CA GLY A 23 -2.83 -1.94 -1.19
C GLY A 23 -1.56 -2.73 -0.90
N LEU A 24 -0.39 -2.10 -1.06
CA LEU A 24 0.90 -2.71 -0.72
C LEU A 24 1.02 -2.95 0.80
N GLU A 25 0.60 -2.00 1.63
CA GLU A 25 0.56 -2.17 3.09
C GLU A 25 -0.39 -3.32 3.52
N LEU A 26 -1.46 -3.58 2.77
CA LEU A 26 -2.33 -4.75 3.00
C LEU A 26 -1.57 -6.05 2.75
N ILE A 27 -0.86 -6.16 1.62
CA ILE A 27 -0.03 -7.32 1.27
C ILE A 27 1.04 -7.52 2.36
N GLU A 28 1.72 -6.45 2.78
CA GLU A 28 2.71 -6.48 3.84
C GLU A 28 2.11 -6.95 5.17
N ALA A 29 0.93 -6.45 5.54
CA ALA A 29 0.25 -6.88 6.77
C ALA A 29 -0.10 -8.37 6.75
N CYS A 30 -0.57 -8.90 5.61
CA CYS A 30 -0.83 -10.33 5.46
C CYS A 30 0.44 -11.16 5.68
N HIS A 31 1.58 -10.74 5.11
CA HIS A 31 2.84 -11.45 5.26
C HIS A 31 3.46 -11.30 6.66
N LEU A 32 3.48 -10.09 7.23
CA LEU A 32 4.14 -9.80 8.51
C LEU A 32 3.39 -10.41 9.70
N PHE A 33 2.07 -10.49 9.63
CA PHE A 33 1.23 -10.94 10.73
C PHE A 33 0.58 -12.31 10.49
N ASP A 34 0.93 -12.97 9.39
CA ASP A 34 0.37 -14.27 8.98
C ASP A 34 -1.16 -14.26 8.97
N LEU A 35 -1.72 -13.28 8.24
CA LEU A 35 -3.16 -13.06 8.14
C LEU A 35 -3.66 -13.30 6.71
N PRO A 36 -4.80 -13.98 6.53
CA PRO A 36 -5.47 -14.02 5.25
C PRO A 36 -6.05 -12.63 4.92
N ALA A 37 -6.13 -12.29 3.63
CA ALA A 37 -6.53 -10.95 3.17
C ALA A 37 -7.94 -10.53 3.63
N GLU A 38 -8.83 -11.50 3.86
CA GLU A 38 -10.20 -11.28 4.37
C GLU A 38 -10.21 -10.76 5.81
N ARG A 39 -9.12 -10.97 6.56
CA ARG A 39 -8.95 -10.48 7.93
C ARG A 39 -8.24 -9.12 8.00
N VAL A 40 -7.87 -8.53 6.86
CA VAL A 40 -7.24 -7.21 6.78
C VAL A 40 -8.23 -6.18 6.21
N THR A 41 -8.82 -5.39 7.11
CA THR A 41 -9.78 -4.33 6.78
C THR A 41 -9.06 -3.00 6.58
N VAL A 42 -9.35 -2.32 5.47
CA VAL A 42 -8.85 -0.96 5.21
C VAL A 42 -9.92 0.06 5.59
N VAL A 43 -9.52 1.06 6.36
CA VAL A 43 -10.37 2.17 6.81
C VAL A 43 -9.69 3.49 6.44
N VAL A 44 -10.46 4.42 5.87
CA VAL A 44 -9.99 5.78 5.62
C VAL A 44 -10.14 6.59 6.91
N HIS A 45 -9.02 7.11 7.41
CA HIS A 45 -8.95 7.95 8.61
C HIS A 45 -8.25 9.28 8.25
N PRO A 46 -9.01 10.34 7.87
CA PRO A 46 -8.43 11.56 7.32
C PRO A 46 -7.42 12.27 8.25
N GLN A 47 -7.63 12.17 9.56
CA GLN A 47 -6.77 12.83 10.56
C GLN A 47 -5.41 12.16 10.72
N SER A 48 -5.27 10.88 10.32
CA SER A 48 -4.01 10.12 10.44
C SER A 48 -3.43 10.08 11.87
N ILE A 49 -4.28 10.18 12.90
CA ILE A 49 -3.90 10.08 14.32
C ILE A 49 -3.90 8.62 14.78
N ILE A 50 -4.91 7.84 14.38
CA ILE A 50 -4.89 6.39 14.52
C ILE A 50 -4.10 5.81 13.33
N HIS A 51 -3.01 5.09 13.63
CA HIS A 51 -2.14 4.54 12.59
C HIS A 51 -2.55 3.13 12.14
N SER A 52 -3.13 2.33 13.05
CA SER A 52 -3.76 1.02 12.77
C SER A 52 -4.53 0.52 14.00
N LEU A 53 -5.42 -0.46 13.79
CA LEU A 53 -6.21 -1.10 14.85
C LEU A 53 -6.11 -2.63 14.75
N VAL A 54 -6.26 -3.32 15.89
CA VAL A 54 -6.36 -4.78 15.99
C VAL A 54 -7.61 -5.16 16.77
N GLN A 55 -8.48 -5.96 16.15
CA GLN A 55 -9.68 -6.50 16.78
C GLN A 55 -9.40 -7.90 17.35
N TYR A 56 -9.80 -8.12 18.60
CA TYR A 56 -9.64 -9.39 19.30
C TYR A 56 -10.96 -10.16 19.36
N VAL A 57 -10.85 -11.47 19.65
CA VAL A 57 -11.98 -12.42 19.64
C VAL A 57 -13.05 -12.13 20.69
N ASP A 58 -12.72 -11.35 21.72
CA ASP A 58 -13.64 -10.88 22.75
C ASP A 58 -14.43 -9.62 22.34
N GLY A 59 -14.19 -9.11 21.12
CA GLY A 59 -14.81 -7.90 20.58
C GLY A 59 -14.05 -6.61 20.90
N SER A 60 -12.99 -6.67 21.73
CA SER A 60 -12.18 -5.50 22.02
C SER A 60 -11.33 -5.08 20.82
N THR A 61 -11.00 -3.79 20.75
CA THR A 61 -10.14 -3.23 19.70
C THR A 61 -9.05 -2.39 20.34
N LEU A 62 -7.80 -2.70 20.01
CA LEU A 62 -6.64 -1.89 20.38
C LEU A 62 -6.24 -1.02 19.19
N ALA A 63 -5.98 0.25 19.43
CA ALA A 63 -5.50 1.19 18.43
C ALA A 63 -4.19 1.82 18.90
N GLN A 64 -3.26 2.00 17.96
CA GLN A 64 -2.06 2.82 18.23
C GLN A 64 -2.29 4.22 17.68
N MET A 65 -2.14 5.21 18.56
CA MET A 65 -2.35 6.63 18.28
C MET A 65 -1.05 7.42 18.45
N GLY A 66 -0.86 8.44 17.62
CA GLY A 66 0.27 9.36 17.70
C GLY A 66 0.12 10.55 16.75
N ASN A 67 0.99 11.54 16.93
CA ASN A 67 1.18 12.56 15.89
C ASN A 67 1.77 11.87 14.64
N PRO A 68 1.39 12.29 13.41
CA PRO A 68 1.89 11.70 12.16
C PRO A 68 3.36 12.06 11.93
N ASP A 69 4.24 11.32 12.61
CA ASP A 69 5.68 11.53 12.60
C ASP A 69 6.41 10.17 12.62
N MET A 70 7.25 9.95 11.61
CA MET A 70 7.99 8.70 11.43
C MET A 70 9.04 8.45 12.52
N CYS A 71 9.47 9.46 13.28
CA CYS A 71 10.41 9.26 14.37
C CYS A 71 9.85 8.32 15.45
N THR A 72 8.53 8.29 15.67
CA THR A 72 7.89 7.38 16.62
C THR A 72 8.00 5.91 16.22
N PRO A 73 7.52 5.46 15.03
CA PRO A 73 7.68 4.07 14.60
C PRO A 73 9.15 3.67 14.39
N ILE A 74 10.02 4.55 13.91
CA ILE A 74 11.46 4.26 13.78
C ILE A 74 12.09 4.01 15.15
N ALA A 75 11.87 4.89 16.13
CA ALA A 75 12.37 4.71 17.49
C ALA A 75 11.85 3.41 18.12
N HIS A 76 10.59 3.06 17.85
CA HIS A 76 10.01 1.81 18.32
C HIS A 76 10.67 0.58 17.71
N ALA A 77 10.87 0.56 16.38
CA ALA A 77 11.52 -0.53 15.68
C ALA A 77 12.98 -0.75 16.14
N LEU A 78 13.73 0.34 16.36
CA LEU A 78 15.12 0.27 16.84
C LEU A 78 15.27 -0.21 18.28
N ALA A 79 14.27 0.04 19.13
CA ALA A 79 14.34 -0.25 20.56
C ALA A 79 13.54 -1.49 20.99
N TRP A 80 12.76 -2.10 20.10
CA TRP A 80 11.86 -3.20 20.42
C TRP A 80 12.58 -4.31 21.22
N PRO A 81 12.00 -4.81 22.34
CA PRO A 81 10.67 -4.53 22.87
C PRO A 81 10.60 -3.32 23.85
N LYS A 82 11.71 -2.61 24.05
CA LYS A 82 11.77 -1.42 24.91
C LYS A 82 11.28 -0.18 24.16
N ARG A 83 11.20 0.95 24.86
CA ARG A 83 10.98 2.27 24.27
C ARG A 83 12.18 3.19 24.51
N ILE A 84 12.46 4.02 23.54
CA ILE A 84 13.43 5.13 23.61
C ILE A 84 12.72 6.44 23.24
N ASN A 85 13.31 7.57 23.63
CA ASN A 85 12.80 8.88 23.25
C ASN A 85 12.90 9.07 21.73
N SER A 86 11.79 9.43 21.07
CA SER A 86 11.74 9.73 19.63
C SER A 86 11.88 11.23 19.33
N GLY A 87 11.76 12.11 20.33
CA GLY A 87 11.70 13.56 20.14
C GLY A 87 10.35 14.08 19.65
N VAL A 88 9.38 13.20 19.38
CA VAL A 88 8.04 13.58 18.91
C VAL A 88 7.21 14.13 20.08
N ALA A 89 6.50 15.22 19.82
CA ALA A 89 5.62 15.83 20.82
C ALA A 89 4.51 14.84 21.27
N PRO A 90 4.06 14.89 22.53
CA PRO A 90 2.89 14.14 22.98
C PRO A 90 1.64 14.49 22.17
N LEU A 91 0.74 13.53 22.01
CA LEU A 91 -0.55 13.74 21.35
C LEU A 91 -1.48 14.52 22.29
N ASP A 92 -2.04 15.63 21.82
CA ASP A 92 -3.07 16.39 22.53
C ASP A 92 -4.46 16.04 21.98
N LEU A 93 -5.21 15.23 22.73
CA LEU A 93 -6.56 14.79 22.34
C LEU A 93 -7.59 15.91 22.29
N PHE A 94 -7.42 16.97 23.09
CA PHE A 94 -8.32 18.12 23.07
C PHE A 94 -8.13 18.95 21.81
N GLN A 95 -6.91 19.02 21.29
CA GLN A 95 -6.62 19.66 19.99
C GLN A 95 -7.10 18.81 18.82
N VAL A 96 -6.97 17.49 18.88
CA VAL A 96 -7.47 16.59 17.83
C VAL A 96 -8.99 16.66 17.74
N ALA A 97 -9.68 16.62 18.88
CA ALA A 97 -11.13 16.74 19.08
C ALA A 97 -12.03 15.71 18.37
N THR A 98 -11.75 15.31 17.13
CA THR A 98 -12.61 14.45 16.31
C THR A 98 -11.78 13.45 15.51
N LEU A 99 -12.25 12.20 15.50
CA LEU A 99 -11.68 11.11 14.70
C LEU A 99 -12.78 10.58 13.77
N ASN A 100 -12.55 10.66 12.46
CA ASN A 100 -13.50 10.19 11.44
C ASN A 100 -13.03 8.89 10.80
N PHE A 101 -13.98 8.04 10.40
CA PHE A 101 -13.72 6.75 9.77
C PHE A 101 -14.69 6.54 8.61
N GLU A 102 -14.15 6.18 7.46
CA GLU A 102 -14.92 5.96 6.24
C GLU A 102 -14.45 4.67 5.54
N LYS A 103 -15.35 4.03 4.79
CA LYS A 103 -14.96 2.91 3.92
C LYS A 103 -14.24 3.48 2.68
N PRO A 104 -13.16 2.84 2.19
CA PRO A 104 -12.56 3.23 0.93
C PRO A 104 -13.52 2.96 -0.24
N ASP A 105 -13.50 3.85 -1.24
CA ASP A 105 -14.23 3.66 -2.49
C ASP A 105 -13.37 2.89 -3.50
N GLU A 106 -13.52 1.56 -3.53
CA GLU A 106 -12.77 0.68 -4.43
C GLU A 106 -13.20 0.76 -5.90
N VAL A 107 -14.35 1.41 -6.20
CA VAL A 107 -14.75 1.72 -7.59
C VAL A 107 -13.94 2.90 -8.10
N ARG A 108 -13.80 3.94 -7.27
CA ARG A 108 -12.99 5.12 -7.60
C ARG A 108 -11.49 4.86 -7.51
N PHE A 109 -11.06 4.00 -6.57
CA PHE A 109 -9.66 3.67 -6.30
C PHE A 109 -9.41 2.17 -6.46
N PRO A 110 -9.45 1.64 -7.69
CA PRO A 110 -9.37 0.21 -7.96
C PRO A 110 -8.03 -0.44 -7.58
N CYS A 111 -6.95 0.31 -7.38
CA CYS A 111 -5.65 -0.25 -6.98
C CYS A 111 -5.72 -0.99 -5.64
N LEU A 112 -6.57 -0.53 -4.71
CA LEU A 112 -6.77 -1.23 -3.44
C LEU A 112 -7.38 -2.62 -3.65
N ARG A 113 -8.39 -2.72 -4.50
CA ARG A 113 -9.01 -3.99 -4.89
C ARG A 113 -8.00 -4.91 -5.57
N LEU A 114 -7.23 -4.39 -6.53
CA LEU A 114 -6.20 -5.15 -7.25
C LEU A 114 -5.16 -5.75 -6.30
N ALA A 115 -4.73 -5.00 -5.28
CA ALA A 115 -3.78 -5.50 -4.29
C ALA A 115 -4.36 -6.62 -3.42
N ARG A 116 -5.64 -6.51 -3.03
CA ARG A 116 -6.36 -7.56 -2.30
C ARG A 116 -6.48 -8.84 -3.14
N GLU A 117 -6.92 -8.70 -4.39
CA GLU A 117 -7.04 -9.82 -5.34
C GLU A 117 -5.68 -10.49 -5.59
N ALA A 118 -4.61 -9.70 -5.76
CA ALA A 118 -3.25 -10.22 -5.91
C ALA A 118 -2.77 -11.00 -4.68
N MET A 119 -3.08 -10.51 -3.47
CA MET A 119 -2.75 -11.21 -2.23
C MET A 119 -3.52 -12.52 -2.08
N GLN A 120 -4.79 -12.54 -2.50
CA GLN A 120 -5.63 -13.75 -2.47
C GLN A 120 -5.17 -14.79 -3.49
N GLU A 121 -4.73 -14.38 -4.68
CA GLU A 121 -4.15 -15.29 -5.67
C GLU A 121 -2.79 -15.83 -5.21
N GLY A 122 -2.00 -15.00 -4.52
CA GLY A 122 -0.74 -15.37 -3.91
C GLY A 122 0.38 -15.64 -4.93
N GLY A 123 1.34 -16.47 -4.55
CA GLY A 123 2.47 -16.83 -5.42
C GLY A 123 3.24 -15.60 -5.91
N THR A 124 3.44 -15.50 -7.23
CA THR A 124 4.12 -14.37 -7.88
C THR A 124 3.26 -13.14 -8.10
N THR A 125 1.94 -13.21 -7.91
CA THR A 125 1.02 -12.12 -8.29
C THR A 125 1.31 -10.79 -7.56
N PRO A 126 1.58 -10.75 -6.24
CA PRO A 126 1.95 -9.50 -5.56
C PRO A 126 3.20 -8.83 -6.14
N ALA A 127 4.21 -9.62 -6.53
CA ALA A 127 5.43 -9.11 -7.15
C ALA A 127 5.16 -8.54 -8.56
N VAL A 128 4.34 -9.24 -9.35
CA VAL A 128 3.87 -8.78 -10.67
C VAL A 128 3.10 -7.45 -10.55
N LEU A 129 2.21 -7.35 -9.56
CA LEU A 129 1.46 -6.13 -9.28
C LEU A 129 2.39 -4.95 -8.93
N ASN A 130 3.34 -5.14 -8.02
CA ASN A 130 4.28 -4.08 -7.66
C ASN A 130 5.13 -3.63 -8.86
N ALA A 131 5.65 -4.59 -9.63
CA ALA A 131 6.45 -4.32 -10.83
C ALA A 131 5.67 -3.53 -11.89
N ALA A 132 4.40 -3.90 -12.13
CA ALA A 132 3.53 -3.18 -13.04
C ALA A 132 3.22 -1.76 -12.54
N ASN A 133 2.97 -1.61 -11.23
CA ASN A 133 2.71 -0.32 -10.61
C ASN A 133 3.91 0.63 -10.77
N GLU A 134 5.14 0.17 -10.51
CA GLU A 134 6.33 1.01 -10.67
C GLU A 134 6.48 1.56 -12.09
N VAL A 135 6.24 0.72 -13.11
CA VAL A 135 6.29 1.16 -14.51
C VAL A 135 5.16 2.13 -14.83
N ALA A 136 3.94 1.85 -14.39
CA ALA A 136 2.78 2.72 -14.64
C ALA A 136 2.94 4.09 -13.95
N VAL A 137 3.40 4.12 -12.70
CA VAL A 137 3.65 5.37 -11.97
C VAL A 137 4.78 6.17 -12.63
N ALA A 138 5.87 5.51 -13.04
CA ALA A 138 6.94 6.17 -13.77
C ALA A 138 6.44 6.81 -15.08
N ALA A 139 5.60 6.10 -15.84
CA ALA A 139 4.96 6.62 -17.05
C ALA A 139 4.04 7.82 -16.75
N PHE A 140 3.24 7.76 -15.69
CA PHE A 140 2.40 8.88 -15.26
C PHE A 140 3.23 10.11 -14.88
N LEU A 141 4.31 9.92 -14.11
CA LEU A 141 5.23 10.99 -13.73
C LEU A 141 5.95 11.59 -14.94
N ALA A 142 6.26 10.77 -15.95
CA ALA A 142 6.78 11.20 -17.24
C ALA A 142 5.72 11.84 -18.17
N LYS A 143 4.46 11.93 -17.72
CA LYS A 143 3.31 12.46 -18.48
C LYS A 143 3.00 11.70 -19.78
N THR A 144 3.37 10.42 -19.85
CA THR A 144 3.09 9.56 -21.01
C THR A 144 1.77 8.81 -20.90
N ILE A 145 1.20 8.70 -19.69
CA ILE A 145 -0.14 8.16 -19.45
C ILE A 145 -0.92 9.07 -18.50
N ARG A 146 -2.25 8.89 -18.41
CA ARG A 146 -3.11 9.61 -17.47
C ARG A 146 -3.15 8.87 -16.13
N PHE A 147 -3.55 9.58 -15.07
CA PHE A 147 -3.70 9.01 -13.73
C PHE A 147 -4.63 7.78 -13.72
N CYS A 148 -5.77 7.85 -14.44
CA CYS A 148 -6.74 6.78 -14.51
C CYS A 148 -6.26 5.54 -15.30
N ASP A 149 -5.16 5.64 -16.05
CA ASP A 149 -4.62 4.53 -16.84
C ASP A 149 -3.79 3.57 -15.96
N ILE A 150 -3.28 4.04 -14.81
CA ILE A 150 -2.46 3.25 -13.86
C ILE A 150 -3.12 1.91 -13.49
N PRO A 151 -4.34 1.87 -12.91
CA PRO A 151 -4.98 0.61 -12.52
C PRO A 151 -5.27 -0.32 -13.71
N SER A 152 -5.63 0.24 -14.87
CA SER A 152 -5.90 -0.55 -16.07
C SER A 152 -4.65 -1.26 -16.60
N ILE A 153 -3.49 -0.57 -16.56
CA ILE A 153 -2.21 -1.18 -16.93
C ILE A 153 -1.84 -2.30 -15.96
N ILE A 154 -1.95 -2.05 -14.65
CA ILE A 154 -1.64 -3.05 -13.62
C ILE A 154 -2.50 -4.31 -13.81
N GLN A 155 -3.81 -4.13 -13.95
CA GLN A 155 -4.75 -5.24 -14.21
C GLN A 155 -4.36 -6.03 -15.47
N ALA A 156 -4.05 -5.33 -16.58
CA ALA A 156 -3.70 -5.97 -17.83
C ALA A 156 -2.37 -6.75 -17.76
N VAL A 157 -1.42 -6.33 -16.94
CA VAL A 157 -0.16 -7.05 -16.71
C VAL A 157 -0.41 -8.31 -15.88
N ILE A 158 -1.16 -8.20 -14.79
CA ILE A 158 -1.52 -9.34 -13.94
C ILE A 158 -2.23 -10.41 -14.76
N THR A 159 -3.22 -10.04 -15.58
CA THR A 159 -3.97 -10.99 -16.40
C THR A 159 -3.14 -11.70 -17.48
N GLN A 160 -1.98 -11.16 -17.86
CA GLN A 160 -1.10 -11.75 -18.89
C GLN A 160 -0.02 -12.67 -18.32
N LEU A 161 0.21 -12.68 -17.01
CA LEU A 161 1.20 -13.54 -16.38
C LEU A 161 0.49 -14.57 -15.51
N PRO A 162 0.78 -15.87 -15.68
CA PRO A 162 0.19 -16.87 -14.81
C PRO A 162 0.72 -16.70 -13.38
N MET A 163 -0.14 -16.92 -12.39
CA MET A 163 0.33 -17.12 -11.04
C MET A 163 1.11 -18.43 -10.97
N ILE A 164 2.31 -18.37 -10.40
CA ILE A 164 3.08 -19.54 -10.00
C ILE A 164 3.53 -19.41 -8.56
N ALA A 165 3.86 -20.55 -7.93
CA ALA A 165 4.38 -20.54 -6.57
C ALA A 165 5.74 -19.82 -6.50
N ALA A 166 5.85 -18.79 -5.66
CA ALA A 166 7.08 -18.06 -5.40
C ALA A 166 8.00 -18.84 -4.44
N ARG A 167 8.68 -19.87 -4.95
CA ARG A 167 9.52 -20.80 -4.15
C ARG A 167 10.95 -20.31 -3.93
N ASP A 168 11.43 -19.42 -4.79
CA ASP A 168 12.79 -18.89 -4.74
C ASP A 168 12.87 -17.47 -5.30
N LEU A 169 13.98 -16.79 -4.99
CA LEU A 169 14.24 -15.43 -5.42
C LEU A 169 14.34 -15.30 -6.95
N ALA A 170 14.92 -16.30 -7.62
CA ALA A 170 15.11 -16.26 -9.07
C ALA A 170 13.76 -16.21 -9.80
N THR A 171 12.78 -16.97 -9.32
CA THR A 171 11.41 -16.98 -9.80
C THR A 171 10.75 -15.60 -9.62
N ILE A 172 10.90 -14.99 -8.45
CA ILE A 172 10.35 -13.66 -8.16
C ILE A 172 10.95 -12.61 -9.10
N LEU A 173 12.29 -12.59 -9.24
CA LEU A 173 12.99 -11.66 -10.11
C LEU A 173 12.63 -11.85 -11.59
N HIS A 174 12.44 -13.11 -12.03
CA HIS A 174 12.00 -13.41 -13.38
C HIS A 174 10.61 -12.82 -13.68
N TYR A 175 9.65 -12.99 -12.75
CA TYR A 175 8.29 -12.49 -12.92
C TYR A 175 8.18 -10.97 -12.75
N ASP A 176 8.99 -10.35 -11.88
CA ASP A 176 9.15 -8.88 -11.84
C ASP A 176 9.62 -8.35 -13.20
N ALA A 177 10.70 -8.91 -13.76
CA ALA A 177 11.24 -8.48 -15.05
C ALA A 177 10.24 -8.70 -16.21
N ALA A 178 9.52 -9.83 -16.20
CA ALA A 178 8.47 -10.10 -17.18
C ALA A 178 7.31 -9.10 -17.08
N ALA A 179 6.87 -8.79 -15.85
CA ALA A 179 5.81 -7.81 -15.60
C ALA A 179 6.21 -6.42 -16.09
N ARG A 180 7.44 -5.96 -15.81
CA ARG A 180 7.96 -4.69 -16.32
C ARG A 180 7.98 -4.64 -17.84
N LYS A 181 8.44 -5.72 -18.49
CA LYS A 181 8.48 -5.82 -19.96
C LYS A 181 7.09 -5.71 -20.58
N ILE A 182 6.08 -6.35 -19.97
CA ILE A 182 4.68 -6.26 -20.44
C ILE A 182 4.12 -4.86 -20.18
N ALA A 183 4.33 -4.30 -18.99
CA ALA A 183 3.87 -2.96 -18.63
C ALA A 183 4.40 -1.89 -19.61
N HIS A 184 5.70 -1.93 -19.93
CA HIS A 184 6.28 -1.03 -20.92
C HIS A 184 5.63 -1.17 -22.31
N LYS A 185 5.38 -2.41 -22.77
CA LYS A 185 4.69 -2.63 -24.05
C LYS A 185 3.28 -2.05 -24.06
N ILE A 186 2.54 -2.14 -22.95
CA ILE A 186 1.20 -1.58 -22.84
C ILE A 186 1.27 -0.05 -22.88
N VAL A 187 2.14 0.55 -22.07
CA VAL A 187 2.37 2.02 -22.05
C VAL A 187 2.71 2.55 -23.44
N HIS A 188 3.59 1.88 -24.19
CA HIS A 188 3.95 2.30 -25.54
C HIS A 188 2.84 2.16 -26.58
N LYS A 189 1.82 1.33 -26.35
CA LYS A 189 0.65 1.21 -27.23
C LYS A 189 -0.44 2.25 -26.92
N THR A 190 -0.40 2.85 -25.74
CA THR A 190 -1.36 3.87 -25.29
C THR A 190 -0.96 5.28 -25.75
N LEU A 191 0.32 5.46 -26.08
CA LEU A 191 0.86 6.62 -26.80
C LEU A 191 0.47 6.61 -28.28
#